data_AF-A0A3M5X6I2-F1
#
_entry.id   AF-A0A3M5X6I2-F1
#
_cell.length_a   1.000
_cell.length_b   1.000
_cell.length_c   1.000
_cell.angle_alpha   90.00
_cell.angle_beta   90.00
_cell.angle_gamma   90.00
#
_symmetry.space_group_name_H-M   'P 1'
#
loop_
_entity.id
_entity.type
_entity.pdbx_description
1 polymer ?
#
loop_
_entity_poly.entity_id
_entity_poly.type
_entity_poly.pdbx_seq_one_letter_code
_entity_poly.pdbx_strand_id
1 'polypeptide(L)'
;MSDSQLAAGVMMGDMLAFGSLVERAMEVLLITLLGAALAMYWDWRAIGLGIALFCVIRPASVWLLVSRRLLNVRQKALVGWFGIRGIGSLYYLCFALSHGLAHDVGHVVIGMTLSVVALSILVHGISIQPLLERYERSTAASPD
;
A
#
# COMPACT_ATOMS: atom_id res chain seq x y z
N MET A 1 -39.93 -6.18 5.80
CA MET A 1 -38.79 -6.96 6.33
C MET A 1 -39.26 -7.59 7.63
N SER A 2 -38.99 -8.88 7.85
CA SER A 2 -39.26 -9.48 9.16
C SER A 2 -38.29 -8.94 10.21
N ASP A 3 -38.68 -8.89 11.48
CA ASP A 3 -37.82 -8.41 12.58
C ASP A 3 -36.47 -9.14 12.62
N SER A 4 -36.43 -10.40 12.19
CA SER A 4 -35.21 -11.20 12.03
C SER A 4 -34.26 -10.66 10.95
N GLN A 5 -34.77 -10.14 9.84
CA GLN A 5 -33.96 -9.54 8.77
C GLN A 5 -33.38 -8.19 9.21
N LEU A 6 -34.14 -7.43 10.01
CA LEU A 6 -33.66 -6.18 10.58
C LEU A 6 -32.54 -6.44 11.60
N ALA A 7 -32.74 -7.39 12.51
CA ALA A 7 -31.74 -7.79 13.49
C ALA A 7 -30.44 -8.30 12.82
N ALA A 8 -30.56 -9.13 11.77
CA ALA A 8 -29.41 -9.60 11.01
C ALA A 8 -28.64 -8.46 10.32
N GLY A 9 -29.36 -7.47 9.77
CA GLY A 9 -28.76 -6.29 9.15
C GLY A 9 -27.97 -5.43 10.13
N VAL A 10 -28.51 -5.20 11.32
CA VAL A 10 -27.82 -4.45 12.39
C VAL A 10 -26.57 -5.20 12.85
N MET A 11 -26.67 -6.50 13.11
CA MET A 11 -25.50 -7.30 13.51
C MET A 11 -24.39 -7.32 12.45
N MET A 12 -24.75 -7.40 11.17
CA MET A 12 -23.76 -7.33 10.08
C MET A 12 -23.08 -5.96 10.01
N GLY A 13 -23.83 -4.88 10.24
CA GLY A 13 -23.28 -3.52 10.36
C GLY A 13 -22.28 -3.40 11.51
N ASP A 14 -22.64 -3.91 12.69
CA ASP A 14 -21.79 -3.89 13.88
C ASP A 14 -20.51 -4.72 13.69
N MET A 15 -20.61 -5.90 13.05
CA MET A 15 -19.45 -6.74 12.74
C MET A 15 -18.48 -6.05 11.78
N LEU A 16 -18.99 -5.38 10.74
CA LEU A 16 -18.16 -4.62 9.81
C LEU A 16 -17.49 -3.42 10.49
N ALA A 17 -18.23 -2.70 11.35
CA ALA A 17 -17.70 -1.58 12.11
C ALA A 17 -16.59 -2.04 13.07
N PHE A 18 -16.83 -3.10 13.83
CA PHE A 18 -15.83 -3.69 14.72
C PHE A 18 -14.58 -4.16 13.95
N GLY A 19 -14.78 -4.86 12.83
CA GLY A 19 -13.68 -5.28 11.95
C GLY A 19 -12.83 -4.10 11.48
N SER A 20 -13.48 -3.01 11.04
CA SER A 20 -12.78 -1.80 10.59
C SER A 20 -11.99 -1.09 11.70
N LEU A 21 -12.49 -1.14 12.95
CA LEU A 21 -11.79 -0.58 14.10
C LEU A 21 -10.53 -1.39 14.42
N VAL A 22 -10.66 -2.72 14.42
CA VAL A 22 -9.54 -3.64 14.61
C VAL A 22 -8.50 -3.45 13.51
N GLU A 23 -8.93 -3.35 12.25
CA GLU A 23 -8.05 -3.10 11.10
C GLU A 23 -7.24 -1.82 11.28
N ARG A 24 -7.91 -0.69 11.56
CA ARG A 24 -7.23 0.60 11.78
C ARG A 24 -6.27 0.57 12.96
N ALA A 25 -6.65 -0.10 14.06
CA ALA A 25 -5.79 -0.25 15.22
C ALA A 25 -4.53 -1.07 14.88
N MET A 26 -4.68 -2.15 14.11
CA MET A 26 -3.57 -2.97 13.63
C MET A 26 -2.68 -2.21 12.64
N GLU A 27 -3.24 -1.41 11.74
CA GLU A 27 -2.45 -0.57 10.83
C GLU A 27 -1.57 0.42 11.61
N VAL A 28 -2.15 1.14 12.57
CA VAL A 28 -1.40 2.10 13.41
C VAL A 28 -0.30 1.38 14.20
N LEU A 29 -0.62 0.22 14.78
CA LEU A 29 0.37 -0.61 15.49
C LEU A 29 1.52 -1.03 14.57
N LEU A 30 1.21 -1.57 13.39
CA LEU A 30 2.21 -2.05 12.43
C LEU A 30 3.10 -0.93 11.90
N ILE A 31 2.52 0.23 11.57
CA ILE A 31 3.29 1.39 11.10
C ILE A 31 4.19 1.92 12.21
N THR A 32 3.70 1.94 13.46
CA THR A 32 4.51 2.36 14.61
C THR A 32 5.68 1.41 14.85
N LEU A 33 5.44 0.10 14.81
CA LEU A 33 6.49 -0.91 14.92
C LEU A 33 7.49 -0.83 13.76
N LEU A 34 7.01 -0.61 12.54
CA LEU A 34 7.88 -0.39 11.37
C LEU A 34 8.79 0.82 11.59
N GLY A 35 8.25 1.94 12.09
CA GLY A 35 9.04 3.12 12.42
C GLY A 35 10.12 2.85 13.46
N ALA A 36 9.78 2.12 14.53
CA ALA A 36 10.75 1.72 15.55
C ALA A 36 11.84 0.78 14.99
N ALA A 37 11.45 -0.20 14.18
CA ALA A 37 12.39 -1.14 13.55
C ALA A 37 13.33 -0.43 12.55
N LEU A 38 12.85 0.63 11.90
CA LEU A 38 13.64 1.39 10.93
C LEU A 38 14.91 1.99 11.56
N ALA A 39 14.87 2.36 12.84
CA ALA A 39 16.04 2.88 13.54
C ALA A 39 17.23 1.90 13.57
N MET A 40 16.95 0.59 13.53
CA MET A 40 17.98 -0.46 13.55
C MET A 40 18.29 -1.03 12.16
N TYR A 41 17.31 -1.04 11.27
CA TYR A 41 17.40 -1.75 9.99
C TYR A 41 17.37 -0.84 8.77
N TRP A 42 17.53 0.47 8.93
CA TRP A 42 17.57 1.39 7.81
C TRP A 42 18.72 1.07 6.84
N ASP A 43 18.40 1.00 5.55
CA ASP A 43 19.36 0.74 4.48
C ASP A 43 19.21 1.77 3.35
N TRP A 44 20.25 2.59 3.14
CA TRP A 44 20.23 3.65 2.13
C TRP A 44 20.07 3.12 0.70
N ARG A 45 20.50 1.88 0.44
CA ARG A 45 20.36 1.23 -0.88
C ARG A 45 18.89 1.06 -1.27
N ALA A 46 17.99 1.01 -0.29
CA ALA A 46 16.56 0.93 -0.50
C ALA A 46 15.98 2.16 -1.21
N ILE A 47 16.64 3.33 -1.17
CA ILE A 47 16.17 4.53 -1.89
C ILE A 47 16.21 4.27 -3.40
N GLY A 48 17.32 3.75 -3.92
CA GLY A 48 17.46 3.44 -5.34
C GLY A 48 16.45 2.36 -5.77
N LEU A 49 16.31 1.31 -4.95
CA LEU A 49 15.32 0.26 -5.19
C LEU A 49 13.88 0.80 -5.15
N GLY A 50 13.57 1.66 -4.19
CA GLY A 50 12.26 2.31 -4.05
C GLY A 50 11.92 3.14 -5.28
N ILE A 51 12.83 4.00 -5.74
CA ILE A 51 12.65 4.79 -6.96
C ILE A 51 12.40 3.88 -8.17
N ALA A 52 13.19 2.82 -8.34
CA ALA A 52 12.98 1.86 -9.42
C ALA A 52 11.61 1.19 -9.34
N LEU A 53 11.18 0.76 -8.14
CA LEU A 53 9.90 0.09 -7.95
C LEU A 53 8.70 1.02 -8.18
N PHE A 54 8.76 2.25 -7.67
CA PHE A 54 7.62 3.18 -7.65
C PHE A 54 7.51 3.97 -8.94
N CYS A 55 8.63 4.45 -9.49
CA CYS A 55 8.61 5.36 -10.63
C CYS A 55 8.79 4.65 -11.98
N VAL A 56 9.35 3.43 -11.99
CA VAL A 56 9.66 2.71 -13.24
C VAL A 56 8.83 1.44 -13.35
N ILE A 57 9.06 0.48 -12.45
CA ILE A 57 8.50 -0.87 -12.57
C ILE A 57 6.98 -0.83 -12.49
N ARG A 58 6.42 -0.15 -11.48
CA ARG A 58 4.96 -0.12 -11.30
C ARG A 58 4.23 0.62 -12.45
N PRO A 59 4.62 1.85 -12.85
CA PRO A 59 4.01 2.51 -14.00
C PRO A 59 4.17 1.71 -15.29
N ALA A 60 5.35 1.14 -15.56
CA ALA A 60 5.57 0.31 -16.74
C ALA A 60 4.63 -0.89 -16.77
N SER A 61 4.48 -1.62 -15.66
CA SER A 61 3.54 -2.74 -15.56
C SER A 61 2.10 -2.32 -15.87
N VAL A 62 1.61 -1.22 -15.29
CA VAL A 62 0.25 -0.72 -15.59
C VAL A 62 0.12 -0.31 -17.06
N TRP A 63 1.16 0.29 -17.63
CA TRP A 63 1.14 0.72 -19.03
C TRP A 63 1.09 -0.44 -20.01
N LEU A 64 1.80 -1.53 -19.71
CA LEU A 64 1.84 -2.75 -20.51
C LEU A 64 0.59 -3.61 -20.36
N LEU A 65 0.06 -3.75 -19.14
CA LEU A 65 -1.08 -4.64 -18.87
C LEU A 65 -2.44 -3.98 -19.12
N VAL A 66 -2.59 -2.67 -18.86
CA VAL A 66 -3.90 -2.01 -18.97
C VAL A 66 -4.09 -1.40 -20.34
N SER A 67 -5.08 -1.90 -21.08
CA SER A 67 -5.43 -1.37 -22.40
C SER A 67 -6.00 0.05 -22.30
N ARG A 68 -5.70 0.88 -23.31
CA ARG A 68 -6.16 2.27 -23.41
C ARG A 68 -7.69 2.39 -23.53
N ARG A 69 -8.38 1.31 -23.88
CA ARG A 69 -9.84 1.28 -23.97
C ARG A 69 -10.52 1.29 -22.59
N LEU A 70 -9.83 0.84 -21.55
CA LEU A 70 -10.36 0.84 -20.18
C LEU A 70 -10.03 2.12 -19.42
N LEU A 71 -8.80 2.64 -19.58
CA LEU A 71 -8.33 3.81 -18.84
C LEU A 71 -7.63 4.81 -19.76
N ASN A 72 -7.97 6.09 -19.58
CA ASN A 72 -7.30 7.23 -20.20
C ASN A 72 -5.85 7.36 -19.68
N VAL A 73 -4.99 8.07 -20.43
CA VAL A 73 -3.56 8.21 -20.09
C VAL A 73 -3.34 8.76 -18.67
N ARG A 74 -4.14 9.75 -18.26
CA ARG A 74 -4.09 10.32 -16.90
C ARG A 74 -4.49 9.30 -15.83
N GLN A 75 -5.55 8.52 -16.08
CA GLN A 75 -6.00 7.45 -15.18
C GLN A 75 -4.96 6.33 -15.08
N LYS A 76 -4.32 5.94 -16.19
CA LYS A 76 -3.21 4.97 -16.17
C LYS A 76 -2.02 5.46 -15.35
N ALA A 77 -1.68 6.74 -15.42
CA ALA A 77 -0.63 7.33 -14.60
C ALA A 77 -0.99 7.33 -13.11
N LEU A 78 -2.23 7.71 -12.77
CA LEU A 78 -2.75 7.60 -11.40
C LEU A 78 -2.68 6.15 -10.90
N VAL A 79 -3.26 5.19 -11.60
CA VAL A 79 -3.25 3.77 -11.21
C VAL A 79 -1.83 3.21 -11.13
N GLY A 80 -0.93 3.65 -12.01
CA GLY A 80 0.51 3.36 -11.93
C GLY A 80 1.17 3.90 -10.67
N TRP A 81 0.75 5.06 -10.18
CA TRP A 81 1.23 5.65 -8.94
C TRP A 81 0.55 5.04 -7.69
N PHE A 82 -0.67 4.52 -7.79
CA PHE A 82 -1.37 3.78 -6.72
C PHE A 82 -0.77 2.37 -6.53
N GLY A 83 0.44 2.32 -5.97
CA GLY A 83 1.23 1.10 -5.81
C GLY A 83 1.88 0.97 -4.44
N ILE A 84 1.16 1.32 -3.36
CA ILE A 84 1.69 1.27 -1.99
C ILE A 84 2.18 -0.15 -1.68
N ARG A 85 3.46 -0.28 -1.35
CA ARG A 85 4.03 -1.47 -0.72
C ARG A 85 3.70 -1.41 0.78
N GLY A 86 3.12 -2.48 1.30
CA GLY A 86 2.67 -2.53 2.70
C GLY A 86 2.78 -3.92 3.29
N ILE A 87 1.72 -4.32 4.00
CA ILE A 87 1.63 -5.52 4.86
C ILE A 87 2.03 -6.81 4.12
N GLY A 88 1.66 -6.96 2.85
CA GLY A 88 2.05 -8.14 2.07
C GLY A 88 3.56 -8.34 1.94
N SER A 89 4.33 -7.26 1.87
CA SER A 89 5.81 -7.35 1.81
C SER A 89 6.38 -7.80 3.16
N LEU A 90 5.78 -7.33 4.26
CA LEU A 90 6.15 -7.75 5.61
C LEU A 90 5.79 -9.23 5.84
N TYR A 91 4.64 -9.68 5.32
CA TYR A 91 4.27 -11.10 5.35
C TYR A 91 5.34 -11.96 4.67
N TYR A 92 5.76 -11.61 3.44
CA TYR A 92 6.78 -12.37 2.73
C TYR A 92 8.15 -12.31 3.40
N LEU A 93 8.49 -11.19 4.04
CA LEU A 93 9.70 -11.10 4.86
C LEU A 93 9.64 -12.09 6.03
N CYS A 94 8.58 -12.07 6.82
CA CYS A 94 8.40 -13.00 7.94
C CYS A 94 8.37 -14.45 7.47
N PHE A 95 7.71 -14.72 6.33
CA PHE A 95 7.68 -16.03 5.71
C PHE A 95 9.09 -16.51 5.32
N ALA A 96 9.88 -15.67 4.66
CA ALA A 96 11.24 -16.03 4.27
C ALA A 96 12.12 -16.30 5.51
N LEU A 97 12.00 -15.47 6.54
CA LEU A 97 12.73 -15.63 7.79
C LEU A 97 12.36 -16.93 8.53
N SER A 98 11.08 -17.32 8.51
CA SER A 98 10.63 -18.57 9.16
C SER A 98 11.02 -19.83 8.40
N HIS A 99 11.42 -19.72 7.13
CA HIS A 99 11.82 -20.85 6.28
C HIS A 99 13.34 -21.03 6.17
N GLY A 100 14.11 -20.49 7.11
CA GLY A 100 15.55 -20.76 7.21
C GLY A 100 16.41 -19.90 6.29
N LEU A 101 16.04 -18.62 6.11
CA LEU A 101 16.88 -17.66 5.40
C LEU A 101 18.27 -17.58 6.05
N ALA A 102 19.32 -17.68 5.24
CA ALA A 102 20.70 -17.59 5.71
C ALA A 102 20.95 -16.24 6.42
N HIS A 103 21.71 -16.26 7.51
CA HIS A 103 21.82 -15.14 8.44
C HIS A 103 22.45 -13.88 7.81
N ASP A 104 23.42 -14.09 6.93
CA ASP A 104 24.08 -13.07 6.12
C ASP A 104 23.12 -12.37 5.16
N VAL A 105 22.19 -13.12 4.56
CA VAL A 105 21.15 -12.59 3.66
C VAL A 105 20.01 -11.95 4.45
N GLY A 106 19.71 -12.47 5.64
CA GLY A 106 18.61 -12.03 6.50
C GLY A 106 18.66 -10.55 6.83
N HIS A 107 19.81 -10.04 7.29
CA HIS A 107 19.98 -8.63 7.62
C HIS A 107 19.72 -7.71 6.43
N VAL A 108 20.22 -8.08 5.24
CA VAL A 108 20.03 -7.31 4.02
C VAL A 108 18.56 -7.29 3.59
N VAL A 109 17.89 -8.45 3.61
CA VAL A 109 16.49 -8.56 3.18
C VAL A 109 15.54 -7.85 4.15
N ILE A 110 15.81 -7.93 5.46
CA ILE A 110 15.08 -7.16 6.48
C ILE A 110 15.25 -5.67 6.21
N GLY A 111 16.49 -5.19 6.13
CA GLY A 111 16.76 -3.75 5.98
C GLY A 111 16.21 -3.17 4.69
N MET A 112 16.39 -3.87 3.57
CA MET A 112 15.82 -3.49 2.28
C MET A 112 14.29 -3.45 2.32
N THR A 113 13.65 -4.51 2.83
CA THR A 113 12.18 -4.60 2.83
C THR A 113 11.55 -3.53 3.71
N LEU A 114 12.03 -3.38 4.96
CA LEU A 114 11.50 -2.38 5.88
C LEU A 114 11.70 -0.95 5.34
N SER A 115 12.88 -0.67 4.78
CA SER A 115 13.19 0.65 4.22
C SER A 115 12.35 0.97 2.99
N VAL A 116 12.15 0.03 2.06
CA VAL A 116 11.28 0.22 0.89
C VAL A 116 9.81 0.41 1.33
N VAL A 117 9.32 -0.37 2.29
CA VAL A 117 7.95 -0.22 2.80
C VAL A 117 7.78 1.15 3.47
N ALA A 118 8.71 1.58 4.30
CA ALA A 118 8.67 2.89 4.94
C ALA A 118 8.67 4.04 3.91
N LEU A 119 9.58 3.99 2.92
CA LEU A 119 9.61 4.95 1.82
C LEU A 119 8.31 4.95 1.03
N SER A 120 7.74 3.77 0.77
CA SER A 120 6.46 3.66 0.07
C SER A 120 5.34 4.33 0.85
N ILE A 121 5.23 4.08 2.16
CA ILE A 121 4.20 4.69 3.01
C ILE A 121 4.34 6.21 3.02
N LEU A 122 5.56 6.73 3.15
CA LEU A 122 5.80 8.18 3.14
C LEU A 122 5.45 8.80 1.78
N VAL A 123 6.02 8.29 0.69
CA VAL A 123 5.84 8.86 -0.65
C VAL A 123 4.38 8.79 -1.08
N HIS A 124 3.74 7.64 -0.93
CA HIS A 124 2.38 7.45 -1.41
C HIS A 124 1.34 7.96 -0.42
N GLY A 125 1.55 7.80 0.89
CA GLY A 125 0.63 8.29 1.92
C GLY A 125 0.46 9.81 1.87
N ILE A 126 1.53 10.55 1.55
CA ILE A 126 1.46 12.00 1.40
C ILE A 126 0.90 12.42 0.03
N SER A 127 1.21 11.67 -1.04
CA SER A 127 0.89 12.10 -2.42
C SER A 127 -0.47 11.66 -2.96
N ILE A 128 -1.02 10.55 -2.47
CA ILE A 128 -2.22 9.92 -3.05
C ILE A 128 -3.47 10.82 -2.94
N GLN A 129 -3.77 11.28 -1.74
CA GLN A 129 -4.97 12.09 -1.48
C GLN A 129 -4.97 13.41 -2.27
N PRO A 130 -3.90 14.23 -2.27
CA PRO A 130 -3.88 15.45 -3.07
C PRO A 130 -3.91 15.19 -4.58
N LEU A 131 -3.41 14.05 -5.04
CA LEU A 131 -3.45 13.69 -6.46
C LEU A 131 -4.87 13.34 -6.92
N LEU A 132 -5.63 12.62 -6.10
CA LEU A 132 -7.04 12.34 -6.34
C LEU A 132 -7.87 13.62 -6.38
N GLU A 133 -7.72 14.50 -5.39
CA GLU A 133 -8.47 15.76 -5.34
C GLU A 133 -8.21 16.63 -6.57
N ARG A 134 -6.94 16.69 -7.05
CA ARG A 134 -6.59 17.42 -8.28
C ARG A 134 -7.21 16.78 -9.52
N TYR A 135 -7.24 15.45 -9.57
CA TYR A 135 -7.84 14.72 -10.68
C TYR A 135 -9.36 14.91 -10.75
N GLU A 136 -10.05 14.84 -9.61
CA GLU A 136 -11.49 15.09 -9.51
C GLU A 136 -11.85 16.51 -9.95
N ARG A 137 -11.11 17.52 -9.48
CA ARG A 137 -11.30 18.93 -9.91
C ARG A 137 -11.10 19.12 -11.42
N SER A 138 -10.08 18.47 -11.99
CA SER A 138 -9.80 18.56 -13.43
C SER A 138 -10.88 17.89 -14.28
N THR A 139 -11.49 16.82 -13.77
CA THR A 139 -12.58 16.10 -14.44
C THR A 139 -13.90 16.88 -14.32
N ALA A 140 -14.17 17.50 -13.18
CA ALA A 140 -15.36 18.34 -12.99
C ALA A 140 -15.35 19.63 -13.86
N ALA A 141 -14.18 20.13 -14.23
CA ALA A 141 -14.01 21.32 -15.07
C ALA A 141 -14.07 21.04 -16.59
N SER A 142 -14.03 19.77 -17.00
CA SER A 142 -14.24 19.34 -18.39
C SER A 142 -15.27 18.22 -18.38
N PRO A 143 -16.57 18.55 -18.30
CA PRO A 143 -17.62 17.58 -18.49
C PRO A 143 -17.58 17.15 -19.95
N ASP A 144 -17.25 15.88 -20.20
CA ASP A 144 -17.46 15.23 -21.50
C ASP A 144 -18.94 15.24 -21.88
#